data_AF-A0A1M4ZD05-F1
#
_entry.id   AF-A0A1M4ZD05-F1
#
_cell.length_a   1.000
_cell.length_b   1.000
_cell.length_c   1.000
_cell.angle_alpha   90.00
_cell.angle_beta   90.00
_cell.angle_gamma   90.00
#
_symmetry.space_group_name_H-M   'P 1'
#
loop_
_entity.id
_entity.type
_entity.pdbx_description
1 polymer ?
#
loop_
_entity_poly.entity_id
_entity_poly.type
_entity_poly.pdbx_seq_one_letter_code
_entity_poly.pdbx_strand_id
1 'polypeptide(L)'
;MLANNITDFLHLPPKQQVHLIECVGIRLGLLRYANGYTLELISMQNFYTEVWVDKEQKILRNLHAFTDTLYLDPYLELIDIESLLCAL
;
A
#
# COMPACT_ATOMS: atom_id res chain seq x y z
N MET A 1 -11.42 -12.13 11.82
CA MET A 1 -11.28 -12.53 10.41
C MET A 1 -10.38 -11.50 9.76
N LEU A 2 -9.23 -11.93 9.22
CA LEU A 2 -8.41 -11.07 8.37
C LEU A 2 -9.21 -10.80 7.11
N ALA A 3 -9.24 -9.55 6.63
CA ALA A 3 -9.87 -9.23 5.36
C ALA A 3 -9.07 -9.92 4.25
N ASN A 4 -9.60 -11.02 3.71
CA ASN A 4 -8.90 -11.86 2.74
C ASN A 4 -9.08 -11.36 1.30
N ASN A 5 -9.88 -10.32 1.09
CA ASN A 5 -10.10 -9.72 -0.22
C ASN A 5 -10.26 -8.20 -0.09
N ILE A 6 -10.14 -7.52 -1.23
CA ILE A 6 -10.24 -6.06 -1.33
C ILE A 6 -11.57 -5.50 -0.80
N THR A 7 -12.68 -6.23 -1.01
CA THR A 7 -14.02 -5.79 -0.59
C THR A 7 -14.15 -5.74 0.92
N ASP A 8 -13.72 -6.80 1.61
CA ASP A 8 -13.71 -6.86 3.07
C ASP A 8 -12.82 -5.76 3.64
N PHE A 9 -11.67 -5.53 3.01
CA PHE A 9 -10.73 -4.48 3.41
C PHE A 9 -11.35 -3.08 3.30
N LEU A 10 -12.00 -2.77 2.19
CA LEU A 10 -12.63 -1.47 1.97
C LEU A 10 -13.83 -1.20 2.90
N HIS A 11 -14.45 -2.26 3.45
CA HIS A 11 -15.51 -2.15 4.46
C HIS A 11 -15.00 -1.93 5.89
N LEU A 12 -13.70 -2.13 6.14
CA LEU A 12 -13.12 -1.87 7.46
C LEU A 12 -13.08 -0.36 7.77
N PRO A 13 -13.23 0.04 9.04
CA PRO A 13 -12.94 1.40 9.46
C PRO A 13 -11.49 1.80 9.11
N PRO A 14 -11.20 3.08 8.80
CA PRO A 14 -9.87 3.52 8.41
C PRO A 14 -8.74 3.10 9.38
N LYS A 15 -9.00 3.13 10.69
CA LYS A 15 -8.03 2.66 11.70
C LYS A 15 -7.70 1.18 11.58
N GLN A 16 -8.68 0.35 11.23
CA GLN A 16 -8.48 -1.09 11.05
C GLN A 16 -7.80 -1.39 9.71
N GLN A 17 -8.07 -0.60 8.67
CA GLN A 17 -7.35 -0.68 7.39
C GLN A 17 -5.86 -0.39 7.58
N VAL A 18 -5.53 0.71 8.27
CA VAL A 18 -4.14 1.07 8.63
C VAL A 18 -3.48 -0.06 9.41
N HIS A 19 -4.15 -0.54 10.47
CA HIS A 19 -3.61 -1.60 11.30
C HIS A 19 -3.35 -2.89 10.51
N LEU A 20 -4.24 -3.26 9.60
CA LEU A 20 -4.06 -4.43 8.74
C LEU A 20 -2.88 -4.24 7.79
N ILE A 21 -2.77 -3.08 7.15
CA ILE A 21 -1.62 -2.70 6.32
C ILE A 21 -0.31 -2.82 7.11
N GLU A 22 -0.27 -2.31 8.34
CA GLU A 22 0.93 -2.36 9.19
C GLU A 22 1.29 -3.78 9.66
N CYS A 23 0.28 -4.63 9.89
CA CYS A 23 0.49 -5.98 10.39
C CYS A 23 0.87 -6.99 9.30
N VAL A 24 0.28 -6.89 8.11
CA VAL A 24 0.43 -7.92 7.07
C VAL A 24 0.82 -7.38 5.70
N GLY A 25 0.86 -6.06 5.51
CA GLY A 25 1.23 -5.45 4.25
C GLY A 25 2.74 -5.51 4.00
N ILE A 26 3.12 -5.88 2.78
CA ILE A 26 4.50 -5.86 2.31
C ILE A 26 4.71 -4.59 1.50
N ARG A 27 5.59 -3.70 1.97
CA ARG A 27 5.92 -2.47 1.25
C ARG A 27 6.70 -2.82 -0.02
N LEU A 28 6.12 -2.54 -1.18
CA LEU A 28 6.74 -2.78 -2.47
C LEU A 28 7.71 -1.68 -2.87
N GLY A 29 7.41 -0.44 -2.48
CA GLY A 29 8.28 0.67 -2.80
C GLY A 29 7.70 2.00 -2.34
N LEU A 30 8.60 2.98 -2.27
CA LEU A 30 8.25 4.37 -2.04
C LEU A 30 8.32 5.10 -3.37
N LEU A 31 7.16 5.50 -3.88
CA LEU A 31 6.99 5.81 -5.30
C LEU A 31 7.07 7.31 -5.59
N ARG A 32 6.52 8.16 -4.72
CA ARG A 32 6.54 9.62 -4.93
C ARG A 32 6.63 10.39 -3.63
N TYR A 33 7.47 11.43 -3.65
CA TYR A 33 7.48 12.51 -2.68
C TYR A 33 6.93 13.77 -3.34
N ALA A 34 5.78 14.26 -2.87
CA ALA A 34 5.23 15.52 -3.34
C ALA A 34 4.45 16.23 -2.23
N ASN A 35 4.70 17.52 -2.05
CA ASN A 35 3.94 18.40 -1.13
C ASN A 35 3.82 17.87 0.31
N GLY A 36 4.87 17.23 0.85
CA GLY A 36 4.87 16.69 2.22
C GLY A 36 4.24 15.30 2.37
N TYR A 37 3.71 14.74 1.27
CA TYR A 37 3.15 13.40 1.23
C TYR A 37 4.13 12.40 0.60
N THR A 38 4.10 11.20 1.16
CA THR A 38 4.77 10.02 0.63
C THR A 38 3.70 9.08 0.09
N LEU A 39 3.85 8.65 -1.17
CA LEU A 39 3.07 7.56 -1.73
C LEU A 39 3.84 6.24 -1.54
N GLU A 40 3.27 5.33 -0.76
CA GLU A 40 3.78 3.98 -0.57
C GLU A 40 2.86 2.99 -1.29
N LEU A 41 3.44 2.06 -2.04
CA LEU A 41 2.71 0.93 -2.59
C LEU A 41 2.94 -0.30 -1.73
N ILE A 42 1.85 -0.97 -1.38
CA ILE A 42 1.84 -2.06 -0.44
C ILE A 42 1.12 -3.24 -1.08
N SER A 43 1.79 -4.38 -1.10
CA SER A 43 1.18 -5.66 -1.44
C SER A 43 0.47 -6.21 -0.22
N MET A 44 -0.80 -6.52 -0.41
CA MET A 44 -1.58 -7.35 0.49
C MET A 44 -1.65 -8.76 -0.13
N GLN A 45 -2.19 -9.72 0.61
CA GLN A 45 -2.17 -11.12 0.21
C GLN A 45 -2.80 -11.40 -1.17
N ASN A 46 -3.89 -10.68 -1.51
CA ASN A 46 -4.67 -10.88 -2.73
C ASN A 46 -4.97 -9.58 -3.50
N PHE A 47 -4.37 -8.46 -3.12
CA PHE A 47 -4.59 -7.14 -3.73
C PHE A 47 -3.43 -6.21 -3.40
N TYR A 48 -3.41 -5.04 -4.02
CA TYR A 48 -2.43 -3.99 -3.77
C TYR A 48 -3.15 -2.75 -3.21
N THR A 49 -2.44 -1.98 -2.41
CA THR A 49 -2.94 -0.70 -1.93
C THR A 49 -1.86 0.36 -2.01
N GLU A 50 -2.24 1.50 -2.55
CA GLU A 50 -1.52 2.75 -2.45
C GLU A 50 -1.92 3.45 -1.17
N VAL A 51 -0.93 4.01 -0.47
CA VAL A 51 -1.13 4.72 0.78
C VAL A 51 -0.44 6.07 0.72
N TRP A 52 -1.20 7.13 0.97
CA TRP A 52 -0.66 8.48 1.10
C TRP A 52 -0.42 8.80 2.57
N VAL A 53 0.85 8.91 2.93
CA VAL A 53 1.29 9.22 4.29
C VAL A 53 1.74 10.68 4.34
N ASP A 54 1.13 11.44 5.25
CA ASP A 54 1.59 12.76 5.65
C ASP A 54 2.87 12.59 6.48
N LYS A 55 4.01 13.08 6.01
CA LYS A 55 5.31 12.81 6.65
C LYS A 55 5.49 13.57 7.96
N GLU A 56 4.86 14.75 8.09
CA GLU A 56 4.95 15.56 9.30
C GLU A 56 4.11 14.98 10.42
N GLN A 57 2.90 14.51 10.08
CA GLN A 57 1.98 13.96 11.07
C GLN A 57 2.11 12.44 11.24
N LYS A 58 2.78 11.76 10.30
CA LYS A 58 2.81 10.29 10.16
C LYS A 58 1.41 9.67 10.12
N ILE A 59 0.48 10.36 9.46
CA ILE A 59 -0.92 9.94 9.36
C ILE A 59 -1.22 9.47 7.95
N LEU A 60 -1.91 8.33 7.83
CA LEU A 60 -2.52 7.88 6.59
C LEU A 60 -3.68 8.83 6.23
N ARG A 61 -3.57 9.54 5.11
CA ARG A 61 -4.59 10.48 4.64
C ARG A 61 -5.57 9.84 3.68
N ASN A 62 -5.04 9.01 2.81
CA ASN A 62 -5.81 8.38 1.76
C ASN A 62 -5.26 6.99 1.49
N LEU A 63 -6.11 6.12 0.94
CA LEU A 63 -5.73 4.81 0.46
C LEU A 63 -6.55 4.47 -0.78
N HIS A 64 -5.93 3.74 -1.69
CA HIS A 64 -6.58 3.25 -2.88
C HIS A 64 -6.15 1.80 -3.08
N ALA A 65 -7.11 0.89 -3.00
CA ALA A 65 -6.87 -0.53 -3.16
C ALA A 65 -7.31 -0.98 -4.56
N PHE A 66 -6.57 -1.91 -5.15
CA PHE A 66 -6.86 -2.47 -6.47
C PHE A 66 -6.33 -3.91 -6.58
N THR A 67 -6.94 -4.71 -7.45
CA THR A 67 -6.52 -6.10 -7.73
C THR A 67 -5.91 -6.28 -9.11
N ASP A 68 -6.14 -5.34 -10.02
CA ASP A 68 -5.65 -5.41 -11.38
C ASP A 68 -4.19 -4.95 -11.44
N THR A 69 -3.32 -5.82 -11.95
CA THR A 69 -1.89 -5.56 -12.06
C THR A 69 -1.56 -4.50 -13.10
N LEU A 70 -2.49 -4.14 -14.01
CA LEU A 70 -2.30 -3.01 -14.93
C LEU A 70 -2.07 -1.68 -14.19
N TYR A 71 -2.60 -1.54 -12.97
CA TYR A 71 -2.32 -0.38 -12.13
C TYR A 71 -0.91 -0.39 -11.51
N LEU A 72 -0.17 -1.49 -11.63
CA LEU A 72 1.24 -1.56 -11.23
C LEU A 72 2.18 -1.00 -12.29
N ASP A 73 1.77 -0.96 -13.57
CA ASP A 73 2.61 -0.53 -14.69
C ASP A 73 3.31 0.83 -14.44
N PRO A 74 2.65 1.88 -13.89
CA PRO A 74 3.30 3.16 -13.60
C PRO A 74 4.38 3.09 -12.51
N TYR A 75 4.43 1.98 -11.76
CA TYR A 75 5.31 1.79 -10.61
C TYR A 75 6.41 0.77 -10.86
N LEU A 76 6.31 -0.07 -11.89
CA LEU A 76 7.33 -1.08 -12.20
C LEU A 76 8.72 -0.47 -12.42
N GLU A 77 8.80 0.75 -12.93
CA GLU A 77 10.06 1.49 -13.11
C GLU A 77 10.59 2.12 -11.81
N LEU A 78 9.74 2.26 -10.79
CA LEU A 78 10.04 2.93 -9.52
C LEU A 78 10.25 1.93 -8.37
N ILE A 79 9.71 0.73 -8.52
CA ILE A 79 9.87 -0.37 -7.59
C ILE A 79 11.23 -1.01 -7.84
N ASP A 80 12.07 -1.02 -6.82
CA ASP A 80 13.30 -1.80 -6.85
C ASP A 80 12.96 -3.28 -6.65
N ILE A 81 12.83 -4.00 -7.76
CA ILE A 81 12.47 -5.43 -7.79
C ILE A 81 13.54 -6.27 -7.07
N GLU A 82 14.81 -5.84 -7.06
CA GLU A 82 15.87 -6.56 -6.36
C GLU A 82 15.64 -6.55 -4.84
N SER A 83 15.23 -5.40 -4.30
CA SER A 83 14.86 -5.27 -2.90
C SER A 83 13.67 -6.15 -2.49
N LEU A 84 12.77 -6.47 -3.44
CA LEU A 84 11.61 -7.32 -3.18
C LEU A 84 11.92 -8.80 -3.13
N LEU A 85 12.87 -9.27 -3.94
CA LEU A 85 13.28 -10.67 -3.95
C LEU A 85 14.01 -11.07 -2.67
N CYS A 86 14.57 -10.12 -1.92
CA CYS A 86 15.20 -10.37 -0.62
C CYS A 86 14.23 -10.38 0.57
N ALA A 87 12.97 -9.94 0.39
CA ALA A 87 11.96 -9.85 1.45
C ALA A 87 10.98 -11.03 1.48
N LEU A 88 11.05 -11.91 0.48
CA LEU A 88 10.31 -13.18 0.36
C LEU A 88 11.17 -14.36 0.81
#